data_AF-U1PZE4-F1
#
_entry.id   AF-U1PZE4-F1
#
_cell.length_a   1.000
_cell.length_b   1.000
_cell.length_c   1.000
_cell.angle_alpha   90.00
_cell.angle_beta   90.00
_cell.angle_gamma   90.00
#
_symmetry.space_group_name_H-M   'P 1'
#
loop_
_entity.id
_entity.type
_entity.pdbx_description
1 polymer ?
#
loop_
_entity_poly.entity_id
_entity_poly.type
_entity_poly.pdbx_seq_one_letter_code
_entity_poly.pdbx_strand_id
1 'polypeptide(L)'
;MTQSIPQPGQYPPPAAPEQAAPGARHTPQHAAPAPEARPTIGTLIASVTGQLSGILRDEIELNKSKARSFAKKSGKGAGLLATAAVFALFLLGWSLHTVEVLLALVLPAWAASLIVVGILLVIVLVLALAGKSSLQSAQKHRPDPAASVAATKEAIEKGLGK
;
A
#
# COMPACT_ATOMS: atom_id res chain seq x y z
N MET A 1 15.69 30.14 -25.89
CA MET A 1 14.51 29.67 -26.64
C MET A 1 13.35 29.57 -25.67
N THR A 2 12.50 30.59 -25.65
CA THR A 2 11.32 30.74 -24.80
C THR A 2 10.11 30.21 -25.57
N GLN A 3 9.52 29.10 -25.13
CA GLN A 3 8.27 28.58 -25.69
C GLN A 3 7.08 29.25 -24.99
N SER A 4 6.21 29.86 -25.79
CA SER A 4 5.01 30.59 -25.37
C SER A 4 3.88 29.64 -24.97
N ILE A 5 3.20 29.98 -23.89
CA ILE A 5 2.01 29.28 -23.37
C ILE A 5 0.82 29.54 -24.32
N PRO A 6 0.03 28.50 -24.73
CA PRO A 6 -1.16 28.70 -25.55
C PRO A 6 -2.30 29.37 -24.78
N GLN A 7 -2.91 30.40 -25.39
CA GLN A 7 -4.13 31.05 -24.88
C GLN A 7 -5.38 30.20 -25.15
N PRO A 8 -6.26 29.96 -24.15
CA PRO A 8 -7.53 29.26 -24.35
C PRO A 8 -8.57 30.22 -24.96
N GLY A 9 -8.89 30.04 -26.24
CA GLY A 9 -9.97 30.80 -26.89
C GLY A 9 -9.95 30.92 -28.42
N GLN A 10 -8.99 30.32 -29.12
CA GLN A 10 -8.89 30.42 -30.58
C GLN A 10 -8.94 29.01 -31.20
N TYR A 11 -10.15 28.53 -31.50
CA TYR A 11 -10.33 27.42 -32.44
C TYR A 11 -10.60 28.03 -33.83
N PRO A 12 -9.80 27.72 -34.86
CA PRO A 12 -10.17 28.06 -36.22
C PRO A 12 -11.39 27.22 -36.64
N PRO A 13 -12.32 27.78 -37.44
CA PRO A 13 -13.43 26.99 -37.97
C PRO A 13 -12.90 25.85 -38.85
N PRO A 14 -13.48 24.63 -38.77
CA PRO A 14 -13.10 23.54 -39.65
C PRO A 14 -13.44 23.89 -41.10
N ALA A 15 -12.46 23.74 -42.00
CA ALA A 15 -12.68 23.85 -43.43
C ALA A 15 -13.77 22.86 -43.87
N ALA A 16 -14.79 23.35 -44.55
CA ALA A 16 -15.86 22.52 -45.09
C ALA A 16 -15.29 21.51 -46.10
N PRO A 17 -15.75 20.24 -46.12
CA PRO A 17 -15.35 19.32 -47.16
C PRO A 17 -15.97 19.73 -48.49
N GLU A 18 -15.10 20.11 -49.41
CA GLU A 18 -15.34 20.33 -50.83
C GLU A 18 -15.93 19.05 -51.46
N GLN A 19 -17.17 19.13 -51.92
CA GLN A 19 -17.83 18.05 -52.67
C GLN A 19 -17.23 17.99 -54.08
N ALA A 20 -16.52 16.91 -54.40
CA ALA A 20 -16.03 16.63 -55.75
C ALA A 20 -16.28 15.17 -56.17
N ALA A 21 -17.30 15.01 -57.04
CA ALA A 21 -17.55 14.04 -58.11
C ALA A 21 -17.41 12.50 -57.91
N PRO A 22 -18.33 11.70 -58.52
CA PRO A 22 -18.38 10.24 -58.39
C PRO A 22 -17.69 9.50 -59.56
N GLY A 23 -16.83 8.53 -59.26
CA GLY A 23 -16.27 7.64 -60.28
C GLY A 23 -15.50 6.45 -59.70
N ALA A 24 -15.83 5.26 -60.22
CA ALA A 24 -15.06 4.02 -60.14
C ALA A 24 -15.06 3.21 -58.82
N ARG A 25 -16.13 2.42 -58.68
CA ARG A 25 -16.20 1.02 -58.22
C ARG A 25 -14.87 0.37 -57.76
N HIS A 26 -14.77 0.09 -56.46
CA HIS A 26 -14.22 -1.16 -55.92
C HIS A 26 -15.14 -1.63 -54.79
N THR A 27 -16.10 -2.48 -55.12
CA THR A 27 -16.86 -3.26 -54.14
C THR A 27 -15.99 -4.43 -53.69
N PRO A 28 -15.45 -4.47 -52.46
CA PRO A 28 -15.18 -5.76 -51.85
C PRO A 28 -16.53 -6.46 -51.74
N GLN A 29 -16.69 -7.59 -52.42
CA GLN A 29 -17.83 -8.47 -52.23
C GLN A 29 -17.85 -8.88 -50.75
N HIS A 30 -18.63 -8.18 -49.93
CA HIS A 30 -19.14 -8.73 -48.70
C HIS A 30 -20.11 -9.83 -49.12
N ALA A 31 -19.63 -11.08 -49.08
CA ALA A 31 -20.52 -12.22 -48.93
C ALA A 31 -21.52 -11.86 -47.81
N ALA A 32 -22.80 -12.02 -48.11
CA ALA A 32 -23.91 -11.64 -47.25
C ALA A 32 -23.61 -12.00 -45.78
N PRO A 33 -23.83 -11.09 -44.81
CA PRO A 33 -23.70 -11.45 -43.41
C PRO A 33 -24.71 -12.58 -43.18
N ALA A 34 -24.19 -13.74 -42.74
CA ALA A 34 -25.02 -14.78 -42.15
C ALA A 34 -25.95 -14.10 -41.13
N PRO A 35 -27.23 -14.52 -41.04
CA PRO A 35 -28.22 -13.80 -40.25
C PRO A 35 -27.67 -13.62 -38.85
N GLU A 36 -27.43 -12.37 -38.46
CA GLU A 36 -26.98 -12.01 -37.12
C GLU A 36 -28.05 -12.51 -36.14
N ALA A 37 -27.79 -13.68 -35.56
CA ALA A 37 -28.57 -14.21 -34.48
C ALA A 37 -28.50 -13.15 -33.37
N ARG A 38 -29.62 -12.45 -33.14
CA ARG A 38 -29.74 -11.49 -32.04
C ARG A 38 -29.17 -12.15 -30.78
N PRO A 39 -28.24 -11.50 -30.06
CA PRO A 39 -27.68 -12.09 -28.85
C PRO A 39 -28.83 -12.50 -27.94
N THR A 40 -28.90 -13.79 -27.65
CA THR A 40 -29.92 -14.32 -26.77
C THR A 40 -29.64 -13.81 -25.36
N ILE A 41 -30.68 -13.74 -24.51
CA ILE A 41 -30.51 -13.31 -23.11
C ILE A 41 -29.40 -14.14 -22.42
N GLY A 42 -29.23 -15.40 -22.82
CA GLY A 42 -28.13 -16.26 -22.37
C GLY A 42 -26.73 -15.78 -22.78
N THR A 43 -26.55 -15.27 -24.00
CA THR A 43 -25.25 -14.72 -24.46
C THR A 43 -24.91 -13.38 -23.80
N LEU A 44 -25.92 -12.56 -23.48
CA LEU A 44 -25.76 -11.31 -22.73
C LEU A 44 -25.37 -11.55 -21.27
N ILE A 45 -26.01 -12.50 -20.59
CA ILE A 45 -25.64 -12.86 -19.21
C ILE A 45 -24.24 -13.48 -19.16
N ALA A 46 -23.88 -14.32 -20.13
CA ALA A 46 -22.55 -14.89 -20.23
C ALA A 46 -21.47 -13.80 -20.43
N SER A 47 -21.73 -12.78 -21.25
CA SER A 47 -20.77 -11.69 -21.50
C SER A 47 -20.61 -10.74 -20.31
N VAL A 48 -21.68 -10.44 -19.56
CA VAL A 48 -21.62 -9.63 -18.33
C VAL A 48 -20.87 -10.37 -17.22
N THR A 49 -21.13 -11.67 -17.06
CA THR A 49 -20.42 -12.52 -16.08
C THR A 49 -18.92 -12.63 -16.41
N GLY A 50 -18.59 -12.73 -17.70
CA GLY A 50 -17.22 -12.69 -18.18
C GLY A 50 -16.50 -11.36 -17.89
N GLN A 51 -17.16 -10.23 -18.12
CA GLN A 51 -16.61 -8.89 -17.83
C GLN A 51 -16.39 -8.67 -16.34
N LEU A 52 -17.34 -9.10 -15.49
CA LEU A 52 -17.20 -9.01 -14.04
C LEU A 52 -16.02 -9.87 -13.54
N SER A 53 -15.87 -11.07 -14.09
CA SER A 53 -14.71 -11.94 -13.78
C SER A 53 -13.38 -11.30 -14.18
N GLY A 54 -13.36 -10.57 -15.30
CA GLY A 54 -12.21 -9.76 -15.73
C GLY A 54 -11.87 -8.65 -14.74
N ILE A 55 -12.84 -7.82 -14.34
CA ILE A 55 -12.66 -6.73 -13.37
C ILE A 55 -12.13 -7.28 -12.04
N LEU A 56 -12.69 -8.38 -11.52
CA LEU A 56 -12.20 -8.99 -10.27
C LEU A 56 -10.76 -9.46 -10.42
N ARG A 57 -10.41 -10.08 -11.55
CA ARG A 57 -9.04 -10.52 -11.81
C ARG A 57 -8.08 -9.35 -11.86
N ASP A 58 -8.47 -8.27 -12.52
CA ASP A 58 -7.68 -7.05 -12.66
C ASP A 58 -7.48 -6.36 -11.31
N GLU A 59 -8.52 -6.25 -10.49
CA GLU A 59 -8.44 -5.67 -9.14
C GLU A 59 -7.52 -6.50 -8.24
N ILE A 60 -7.55 -7.83 -8.35
CA ILE A 60 -6.65 -8.74 -7.63
C ILE A 60 -5.21 -8.57 -8.10
N GLU A 61 -4.97 -8.50 -9.42
CA GLU A 61 -3.64 -8.33 -9.98
C GLU A 61 -3.06 -6.94 -9.63
N LEU A 62 -3.90 -5.92 -9.67
CA LEU A 62 -3.59 -4.57 -9.21
C LEU A 62 -3.25 -4.57 -7.72
N ASN A 63 -4.10 -5.13 -6.86
CA ASN A 63 -3.84 -5.18 -5.42
C ASN A 63 -2.60 -6.02 -5.10
N LYS A 64 -2.33 -7.08 -5.85
CA LYS A 64 -1.09 -7.86 -5.72
C LYS A 64 0.13 -7.01 -6.08
N SER A 65 0.05 -6.20 -7.13
CA SER A 65 1.13 -5.27 -7.50
C SER A 65 1.33 -4.17 -6.44
N LYS A 66 0.23 -3.63 -5.90
CA LYS A 66 0.24 -2.60 -4.85
C LYS A 66 0.79 -3.16 -3.56
N ALA A 67 0.41 -4.39 -3.19
CA ALA A 67 0.94 -5.11 -2.04
C ALA A 67 2.44 -5.38 -2.19
N ARG A 68 2.92 -5.81 -3.36
CA ARG A 68 4.36 -5.98 -3.61
C ARG A 68 5.13 -4.65 -3.55
N SER A 69 4.58 -3.59 -4.13
CA SER A 69 5.16 -2.24 -4.10
C SER A 69 5.22 -1.71 -2.66
N PHE A 70 4.14 -1.89 -1.90
CA PHE A 70 4.09 -1.58 -0.47
C PHE A 70 5.13 -2.40 0.29
N ALA A 71 5.17 -3.73 0.13
CA ALA A 71 6.13 -4.59 0.80
C ALA A 71 7.58 -4.20 0.49
N LYS A 72 7.90 -3.82 -0.76
CA LYS A 72 9.25 -3.39 -1.13
C LYS A 72 9.62 -2.04 -0.50
N LYS A 73 8.71 -1.07 -0.52
CA LYS A 73 8.94 0.26 0.07
C LYS A 73 9.00 0.20 1.61
N SER A 74 8.02 -0.48 2.22
CA SER A 74 7.96 -0.73 3.66
C SER A 74 9.13 -1.59 4.13
N GLY A 75 9.55 -2.59 3.34
CA GLY A 75 10.71 -3.43 3.63
C GLY A 75 12.03 -2.64 3.64
N LYS A 76 12.23 -1.73 2.67
CA LYS A 76 13.41 -0.84 2.68
C LYS A 76 13.41 0.08 3.90
N GLY A 77 12.26 0.66 4.23
CA GLY A 77 12.10 1.50 5.42
C GLY A 77 12.38 0.73 6.72
N ALA A 78 11.79 -0.46 6.86
CA ALA A 78 12.00 -1.34 8.01
C ALA A 78 13.47 -1.75 8.13
N GLY A 79 14.14 -2.08 7.02
CA GLY A 79 15.57 -2.39 7.01
C GLY A 79 16.44 -1.21 7.45
N LEU A 80 16.17 0.00 6.93
CA LEU A 80 16.86 1.22 7.34
C LEU A 80 16.65 1.53 8.83
N LEU A 81 15.42 1.40 9.33
CA LEU A 81 15.13 1.62 10.75
C LEU A 81 15.77 0.56 11.65
N ALA A 82 15.80 -0.71 11.23
CA ALA A 82 16.48 -1.76 11.96
C ALA A 82 17.99 -1.48 12.06
N THR A 83 18.64 -1.11 10.95
CA THR A 83 20.06 -0.73 10.95
C THR A 83 20.30 0.52 11.80
N ALA A 84 19.45 1.54 11.68
CA ALA A 84 19.55 2.75 12.50
C ALA A 84 19.40 2.43 14.00
N ALA A 85 18.51 1.51 14.38
CA ALA A 85 18.36 1.06 15.75
C ALA A 85 19.63 0.38 16.29
N VAL A 86 20.30 -0.45 15.48
CA VAL A 86 21.59 -1.06 15.85
C VAL A 86 22.65 0.01 16.09
N PHE A 87 22.81 0.97 15.17
CA PHE A 87 23.76 2.07 15.35
C PHE A 87 23.41 2.97 16.54
N ALA A 88 22.13 3.21 16.80
CA ALA A 88 21.68 3.94 17.99
C ALA A 88 22.07 3.22 19.29
N LEU A 89 22.01 1.88 19.32
CA LEU A 89 22.49 1.08 20.46
C LEU A 89 24.01 1.25 20.67
N PHE A 90 24.80 1.19 19.60
CA PHE A 90 26.25 1.43 19.68
C PHE A 90 26.56 2.86 20.16
N LEU A 91 25.89 3.86 19.59
CA LEU A 91 26.05 5.26 19.98
C LEU A 91 25.68 5.47 21.45
N LEU A 92 24.59 4.86 21.91
CA LEU A 92 24.18 4.91 23.31
C LEU A 92 25.26 4.31 24.22
N GLY A 93 25.79 3.14 23.90
CA GLY A 93 26.88 2.51 24.65
C GLY A 93 28.12 3.39 24.74
N TRP A 94 28.56 3.96 23.62
CA TRP A 94 29.71 4.86 23.58
C TRP A 94 29.48 6.18 24.31
N SER A 95 28.25 6.70 24.27
CA SER A 95 27.87 7.90 25.01
C SER A 95 27.93 7.64 26.52
N LEU A 96 27.41 6.51 26.99
CA LEU A 96 27.49 6.11 28.40
C LEU A 96 28.94 5.92 28.86
N HIS A 97 29.78 5.27 28.03
CA HIS A 97 31.20 5.13 28.32
C HIS A 97 31.92 6.49 28.36
N THR A 98 31.56 7.42 27.48
CA THR A 98 32.11 8.79 27.49
C THR A 98 31.73 9.52 28.79
N VAL A 99 30.48 9.37 29.24
CA VAL A 99 30.02 9.92 30.53
C VAL A 99 30.77 9.28 31.71
N GLU A 100 30.93 7.96 31.70
CA GLU A 100 31.71 7.22 32.69
C GLU A 100 33.15 7.76 32.77
N VAL A 101 33.84 7.91 31.64
CA VAL A 101 35.21 8.44 31.58
C VAL A 101 35.26 9.87 32.10
N LEU A 102 34.27 10.70 31.75
CA LEU A 102 34.18 12.07 32.24
C LEU A 102 33.99 12.13 33.77
N LEU A 103 33.15 11.26 34.33
CA LEU A 103 33.00 11.12 35.78
C LEU A 103 34.28 10.59 36.42
N ALA A 104 34.97 9.65 35.77
CA ALA A 104 36.21 9.07 36.29
C ALA A 104 37.35 10.09 36.46
N LEU A 105 37.23 11.30 35.88
CA LEU A 105 38.15 12.41 36.14
C LEU A 105 38.04 12.99 37.54
N VAL A 106 36.88 12.86 38.19
CA VAL A 106 36.58 13.46 39.51
C VAL A 106 36.34 12.42 40.62
N LEU A 107 36.07 11.17 40.27
CA LEU A 107 35.85 10.06 41.21
C LEU A 107 36.46 8.75 40.68
N PRO A 108 36.68 7.73 41.54
CA PRO A 108 37.24 6.45 41.10
C PRO A 108 36.40 5.79 40.01
N ALA A 109 37.04 5.15 39.04
CA ALA A 109 36.37 4.53 37.91
C ALA A 109 35.22 3.59 38.33
N TRP A 110 35.42 2.77 39.36
CA TRP A 110 34.38 1.85 39.86
C TRP A 110 33.12 2.58 40.35
N ALA A 111 33.26 3.74 40.98
CA ALA A 111 32.13 4.53 41.46
C ALA A 111 31.41 5.21 40.28
N ALA A 112 32.16 5.67 39.28
CA ALA A 112 31.61 6.26 38.06
C ALA A 112 30.76 5.24 37.29
N SER A 113 31.27 4.03 37.10
CA SER A 113 30.54 2.95 36.44
C SER A 113 29.24 2.61 37.19
N LEU A 114 29.28 2.51 38.53
CA LEU A 114 28.09 2.21 39.32
C LEU A 114 27.00 3.29 39.22
N ILE A 115 27.38 4.57 39.17
CA ILE A 115 26.43 5.67 39.00
C ILE A 115 25.75 5.57 37.62
N VAL A 116 26.53 5.37 36.56
CA VAL A 116 25.99 5.24 35.20
C VAL A 116 25.06 4.03 35.09
N VAL A 117 25.45 2.88 35.65
CA VAL A 117 24.62 1.67 35.72
C VAL A 117 23.32 1.93 36.50
N GLY A 118 23.40 2.61 37.64
CA GLY A 118 22.23 2.94 38.46
C GLY A 118 21.23 3.81 37.70
N ILE A 119 21.71 4.85 37.01
CA ILE A 119 20.87 5.72 36.17
C ILE A 119 20.21 4.89 35.05
N LEU A 120 20.97 4.02 34.39
CA LEU A 120 20.46 3.19 33.30
C LEU A 120 19.39 2.22 33.78
N LEU A 121 19.54 1.64 34.98
CA LEU A 121 18.56 0.74 35.58
C LEU A 121 17.22 1.44 35.82
N VAL A 122 17.24 2.68 36.32
CA VAL A 122 16.02 3.50 36.48
C VAL A 122 15.36 3.76 35.13
N ILE A 123 16.12 4.15 34.12
CA ILE A 123 15.59 4.40 32.77
C ILE A 123 14.95 3.12 32.19
N VAL A 124 15.64 1.98 32.28
CA VAL A 124 15.15 0.69 31.80
C VAL A 124 13.86 0.29 32.51
N LEU A 125 13.77 0.49 33.83
CA LEU A 125 12.57 0.18 34.60
C LEU A 125 11.37 1.02 34.12
N VAL A 126 11.56 2.34 33.95
CA VAL A 126 10.50 3.23 33.46
C VAL A 126 10.07 2.85 32.04
N LEU A 127 11.01 2.60 31.14
CA LEU A 127 10.71 2.18 29.76
C LEU A 127 10.00 0.83 29.71
N ALA A 128 10.41 -0.14 30.52
CA ALA A 128 9.78 -1.45 30.59
C ALA A 128 8.33 -1.35 31.08
N LEU A 129 8.08 -0.53 32.11
CA LEU A 129 6.72 -0.30 32.63
C LEU A 129 5.84 0.44 31.61
N ALA A 130 6.36 1.48 30.96
CA ALA A 130 5.65 2.20 29.91
C ALA A 130 5.35 1.32 28.69
N GLY A 131 6.34 0.53 28.25
CA GLY A 131 6.19 -0.43 27.15
C GLY A 131 5.17 -1.51 27.46
N LYS A 132 5.19 -2.06 28.69
CA LYS A 132 4.19 -3.02 29.16
C LYS A 132 2.78 -2.43 29.11
N SER A 133 2.59 -1.21 29.61
CA SER A 133 1.29 -0.52 29.60
C SER A 133 0.78 -0.27 28.17
N SER A 134 1.67 0.17 27.27
CA SER A 134 1.34 0.38 25.86
C SER A 134 0.93 -0.92 25.17
N LEU A 135 1.68 -2.01 25.41
CA LEU A 135 1.39 -3.31 24.81
C LEU A 135 0.07 -3.91 25.33
N GLN A 136 -0.23 -3.76 26.63
CA GLN A 136 -1.51 -4.18 27.20
C GLN A 136 -2.68 -3.40 26.59
N SER A 137 -2.52 -2.10 26.38
CA SER A 137 -3.54 -1.25 25.73
C SER A 137 -3.78 -1.65 24.27
N ALA A 138 -2.71 -2.01 23.55
CA ALA A 138 -2.81 -2.50 22.18
C ALA A 138 -3.50 -3.89 22.11
N GLN A 139 -3.22 -4.78 23.06
CA GLN A 139 -3.85 -6.11 23.10
C GLN A 139 -5.37 -6.04 23.39
N LYS A 140 -5.83 -5.05 24.14
CA LYS A 140 -7.27 -4.83 24.39
C LYS A 140 -8.08 -4.57 23.10
N HIS A 141 -7.42 -4.07 22.05
CA HIS A 141 -8.03 -3.77 20.75
C HIS A 141 -7.58 -4.74 19.66
N ARG A 142 -7.04 -5.90 20.04
CA ARG A 142 -6.57 -6.88 19.06
C ARG A 142 -7.79 -7.42 18.27
N PRO A 143 -7.83 -7.25 16.94
CA PRO A 143 -8.88 -7.86 16.13
C PRO A 143 -8.81 -9.37 16.32
N ASP A 144 -9.96 -10.01 16.56
CA ASP A 144 -10.05 -11.47 16.54
C ASP A 144 -10.45 -11.93 15.13
N PRO A 145 -9.47 -12.36 14.29
CA PRO A 145 -9.77 -12.84 12.95
C PRO A 145 -10.61 -14.12 12.96
N ALA A 146 -10.61 -14.90 14.05
CA ALA A 146 -11.47 -16.07 14.15
C ALA A 146 -12.94 -15.67 14.38
N ALA A 147 -13.18 -14.68 15.24
CA ALA A 147 -14.52 -14.12 15.44
C ALA A 147 -15.07 -13.42 14.19
N SER A 148 -14.24 -12.71 13.40
CA SER A 148 -14.72 -12.05 12.18
C SER A 148 -15.08 -13.07 11.08
N VAL A 149 -14.34 -14.16 10.96
CA VAL A 149 -14.66 -15.26 10.03
C VAL A 149 -15.91 -16.03 10.50
N ALA A 150 -16.03 -16.31 11.80
CA ALA A 150 -17.19 -16.99 12.38
C ALA A 150 -18.48 -16.16 12.23
N ALA A 151 -18.43 -14.86 12.53
CA ALA A 151 -19.57 -13.95 12.34
C ALA A 151 -20.00 -13.85 10.87
N THR A 152 -19.03 -13.90 9.94
CA THR A 152 -19.33 -13.92 8.50
C THR A 152 -20.00 -15.23 8.09
N LYS A 153 -19.56 -16.38 8.63
CA LYS A 153 -20.21 -17.68 8.40
C LYS A 153 -21.64 -17.72 8.93
N GLU A 154 -21.85 -17.24 10.16
CA GLU A 154 -23.17 -17.24 10.81
C GLU A 154 -24.16 -16.32 10.09
N ALA A 155 -23.70 -15.16 9.61
CA ALA A 155 -24.51 -14.24 8.81
C ALA A 155 -24.98 -14.88 7.49
N ILE A 156 -24.13 -15.70 6.86
CA ILE A 156 -24.47 -16.42 5.63
C ILE A 156 -25.49 -17.55 5.90
N GLU A 157 -25.30 -18.35 6.95
CA GLU A 157 -26.24 -19.42 7.36
C GLU A 157 -27.63 -18.85 7.70
N LYS A 158 -27.68 -17.73 8.41
CA LYS A 158 -28.94 -17.06 8.77
C LYS A 158 -29.64 -16.41 7.58
N GLY A 159 -28.88 -15.98 6.57
CA GLY A 159 -29.41 -15.39 5.33
C GLY A 159 -29.93 -16.42 4.33
N LEU A 160 -29.36 -17.62 4.31
CA LEU A 160 -29.77 -18.75 3.45
C LEU A 160 -30.91 -19.60 4.05
N GLY A 161 -31.20 -19.44 5.34
CA GLY A 161 -32.22 -20.21 6.07
C GLY A 161 -33.65 -19.64 6.00
N LYS A 162 -34.05 -19.01 4.90
CA LYS A 162 -35.45 -18.61 4.65
C LYS A 162 -35.89 -18.98 3.24
#